data_AF-A0A9E3CBQ8-F1
#
_entry.id   AF-A0A9E3CBQ8-F1
#
_cell.length_a   1.000
_cell.length_b   1.000
_cell.length_c   1.000
_cell.angle_alpha   90.00
_cell.angle_beta   90.00
_cell.angle_gamma   90.00
#
_symmetry.space_group_name_H-M   'P 1'
#
loop_
_entity.id
_entity.type
_entity.pdbx_description
1 polymer ?
#
loop_
_entity_poly.entity_id
_entity_poly.type
_entity_poly.pdbx_seq_one_letter_code
_entity_poly.pdbx_strand_id
1 'polypeptide(L)'
;MAEDDAAKRWHPDELLIPAVLAGSRTTMADLDGADRAWVVVGLYYDVGLTAEAIADRLDCSVRLVRSIAAEPAGRVMRAYRELVEAGEMTHAMTQAELKRLSRALADAQSEAVRYAGQRDRLLDKLMADGSVPTFPKCGHPRTRYNTYKAPKTGKESCRSCHADAQRDYRQRVKAAAEG
;
A
#
# COMPACT_ATOMS: atom_id res chain seq x y z
N MET A 1 0.63 36.59 33.15
CA MET A 1 1.27 36.37 31.83
C MET A 1 2.35 35.34 32.04
N ALA A 2 2.04 34.06 31.81
CA ALA A 2 3.07 33.04 31.72
C ALA A 2 3.67 33.19 30.32
N GLU A 3 4.80 33.87 30.22
CA GLU A 3 5.62 33.84 29.01
C GLU A 3 5.98 32.39 28.73
N ASP A 4 5.55 31.94 27.57
CA ASP A 4 5.58 30.58 27.07
C ASP A 4 7.02 30.19 26.75
N ASP A 5 7.82 29.97 27.80
CA ASP A 5 9.18 29.44 27.76
C ASP A 5 9.16 27.92 27.47
N ALA A 6 8.23 27.49 26.60
CA ALA A 6 8.26 26.23 25.90
C ALA A 6 9.44 26.31 24.93
N ALA A 7 10.64 26.05 25.46
CA ALA A 7 11.90 25.95 24.75
C ALA A 7 11.68 25.51 23.29
N LYS A 8 12.02 26.40 22.36
CA LYS A 8 11.85 26.26 20.90
C LYS A 8 12.27 24.85 20.49
N ARG A 9 11.30 23.94 20.35
CA ARG A 9 11.58 22.53 20.07
C ARG A 9 12.06 22.47 18.62
N TRP A 10 13.31 22.09 18.42
CA TRP A 10 13.86 21.91 17.09
C TRP A 10 13.02 20.86 16.33
N HIS A 11 12.79 21.12 15.04
CA HIS A 11 12.18 20.20 14.10
C HIS A 11 13.03 20.13 12.84
N PRO A 12 13.05 19.00 12.12
CA PRO A 12 13.73 18.93 10.84
C PRO A 12 13.12 19.91 9.82
N ASP A 13 13.96 20.60 9.06
CA ASP A 13 13.53 21.33 7.86
C ASP A 13 13.67 20.41 6.64
N GLU A 14 12.53 19.87 6.19
CA GLU A 14 12.45 18.96 5.05
C GLU A 14 12.87 19.61 3.73
N LEU A 15 12.86 20.94 3.64
CA LEU A 15 13.21 21.67 2.42
C LEU A 15 14.68 22.13 2.40
N LEU A 16 15.40 22.03 3.52
CA LEU A 16 16.78 22.50 3.61
C LEU A 16 17.71 21.77 2.63
N ILE A 17 17.65 20.43 2.58
CA ILE A 17 18.49 19.63 1.67
C ILE A 17 18.12 19.88 0.21
N PRO A 18 16.85 19.79 -0.22
CA PRO A 18 16.45 20.17 -1.57
C PRO A 18 16.89 21.57 -1.97
N ALA A 19 16.78 22.55 -1.07
CA ALA A 19 17.20 23.93 -1.33
C ALA A 19 18.71 24.02 -1.57
N VAL A 20 19.52 23.35 -0.74
CA VAL A 20 20.98 23.29 -0.93
C VAL A 20 21.34 22.60 -2.25
N LEU A 21 20.67 21.49 -2.60
CA LEU A 21 20.87 20.81 -3.88
C LEU A 21 20.46 21.67 -5.08
N ALA A 22 19.45 22.53 -4.91
CA ALA A 22 19.00 23.49 -5.92
C ALA A 22 19.90 24.74 -6.03
N GLY A 23 20.97 24.84 -5.22
CA GLY A 23 21.90 25.97 -5.26
C GLY A 23 21.51 27.15 -4.36
N SER A 24 20.83 26.88 -3.24
CA SER A 24 20.62 27.89 -2.19
C SER A 24 21.95 28.53 -1.78
N ARG A 25 21.90 29.81 -1.38
CA ARG A 25 23.05 30.55 -0.85
C ARG A 25 23.35 30.23 0.63
N THR A 26 22.58 29.33 1.23
CA THR A 26 22.77 28.91 2.62
C THR A 26 24.16 28.31 2.81
N THR A 27 24.94 28.88 3.73
CA THR A 27 26.25 28.39 4.13
C THR A 27 26.18 27.70 5.49
N MET A 28 27.26 27.02 5.88
CA MET A 28 27.39 26.39 7.18
C MET A 28 27.29 27.41 8.34
N ALA A 29 27.69 28.66 8.11
CA ALA A 29 27.63 29.72 9.11
C ALA A 29 26.19 30.15 9.42
N ASP A 30 25.28 30.04 8.44
CA ASP A 30 23.88 30.44 8.56
C ASP A 30 23.02 29.43 9.35
N LEU A 31 23.54 28.22 9.56
CA LEU A 31 22.82 27.12 10.20
C LEU A 31 23.18 26.97 11.67
N ASP A 32 22.20 26.58 12.48
CA ASP A 32 22.41 26.21 13.88
C ASP A 32 22.98 24.78 14.02
N GLY A 33 23.38 24.38 15.23
CA GLY A 33 24.04 23.08 15.43
C GLY A 33 23.20 21.87 14.97
N ALA A 34 21.88 21.92 15.13
CA ALA A 34 21.00 20.83 14.76
C ALA A 34 20.73 20.81 13.25
N ASP A 35 20.52 21.97 12.63
CA ASP A 35 20.35 22.12 11.18
C ASP A 35 21.62 21.75 10.41
N ARG A 36 22.80 22.09 10.96
CA ARG A 36 24.10 21.64 10.44
C ARG A 36 24.19 20.11 10.40
N ALA A 37 23.85 19.45 11.50
CA ALA A 37 23.84 17.99 11.56
C ALA A 37 22.81 17.42 10.58
N TRP A 38 21.61 18.00 10.51
CA TRP A 38 20.53 17.59 9.63
C TRP A 38 20.92 17.62 8.14
N VAL A 39 21.48 18.75 7.69
CA VAL A 39 21.87 18.93 6.29
C VAL A 39 23.09 18.09 5.93
N VAL A 40 24.10 18.02 6.81
CA VAL A 40 25.31 17.23 6.55
C VAL A 40 24.94 15.76 6.42
N VAL A 41 24.18 15.21 7.37
CA VAL A 41 23.79 13.79 7.35
C VAL A 41 22.98 13.47 6.10
N GLY A 42 21.97 14.28 5.76
CA GLY A 42 21.13 13.98 4.60
C GLY A 42 21.89 14.11 3.27
N LEU A 43 22.76 15.11 3.10
CA LEU A 43 23.61 15.21 1.91
C LEU A 43 24.60 14.04 1.82
N TYR A 44 25.11 13.56 2.95
CA TYR A 44 26.10 12.48 2.99
C TYR A 44 25.48 11.11 2.72
N TYR A 45 24.38 10.78 3.39
CA TYR A 45 23.83 9.42 3.41
C TYR A 45 22.63 9.23 2.48
N ASP A 46 21.75 10.23 2.37
CA ASP A 46 20.54 10.10 1.54
C ASP A 46 20.85 10.45 0.08
N VAL A 47 21.67 11.48 -0.13
CA VAL A 47 22.08 11.93 -1.48
C VAL A 47 23.37 11.25 -1.95
N GLY A 48 24.24 10.82 -1.03
CA GLY A 48 25.50 10.14 -1.36
C GLY A 48 26.63 11.09 -1.77
N LEU A 49 26.63 12.35 -1.33
CA LEU A 49 27.72 13.29 -1.62
C LEU A 49 28.95 13.04 -0.74
N THR A 50 30.14 13.34 -1.27
CA THR A 50 31.39 13.28 -0.51
C THR A 50 31.53 14.46 0.44
N ALA A 51 32.41 14.34 1.44
CA ALA A 51 32.69 15.42 2.38
C ALA A 51 33.19 16.69 1.68
N GLU A 52 33.99 16.53 0.61
CA GLU A 52 34.51 17.61 -0.23
C GLU A 52 33.38 18.31 -0.99
N ALA A 53 32.48 17.54 -1.61
CA ALA A 53 31.34 18.08 -2.33
C ALA A 53 30.34 18.83 -1.41
N ILE A 54 30.20 18.37 -0.17
CA ILE A 54 29.37 19.03 0.85
C ILE A 54 30.05 20.31 1.34
N ALA A 55 31.35 20.25 1.59
CA ALA A 55 32.16 21.40 2.01
C ALA A 55 32.08 22.55 0.98
N ASP A 56 32.19 22.21 -0.31
CA ASP A 56 32.05 23.18 -1.40
C ASP A 56 30.65 23.78 -1.48
N ARG A 57 29.60 23.00 -1.20
CA ARG A 57 28.20 23.46 -1.25
C ARG A 57 27.81 24.37 -0.09
N LEU A 58 28.35 24.10 1.10
CA LEU A 58 28.00 24.82 2.32
C LEU A 58 29.07 25.87 2.70
N ASP A 59 30.03 26.15 1.80
CA ASP A 59 31.13 27.09 2.00
C ASP A 59 31.84 26.88 3.36
N CYS A 60 32.34 25.66 3.57
CA CYS A 60 33.01 25.32 4.82
C CYS A 60 34.18 24.35 4.62
N SER A 61 34.91 24.04 5.69
CA SER A 61 36.03 23.09 5.60
C SER A 61 35.55 21.63 5.59
N VAL A 62 36.26 20.77 4.85
CA VAL A 62 36.08 19.31 4.87
C VAL A 62 36.20 18.74 6.29
N ARG A 63 37.09 19.30 7.11
CA ARG A 63 37.26 18.91 8.52
C ARG A 63 35.98 19.13 9.32
N LEU A 64 35.27 20.24 9.08
CA LEU A 64 34.03 20.57 9.77
C LEU A 64 32.90 19.61 9.35
N VAL A 65 32.78 19.28 8.06
CA VAL A 65 31.80 18.27 7.59
C VAL A 65 32.03 16.94 8.28
N ARG A 66 33.28 16.47 8.31
CA ARG A 66 33.65 15.20 8.95
C ARG A 66 33.44 15.23 10.46
N SER A 67 33.67 16.36 11.13
CA SER A 67 33.43 16.47 12.57
C SER A 67 31.93 16.39 12.89
N ILE A 68 31.10 17.14 12.16
CA ILE A 68 29.64 17.12 12.33
C ILE A 68 29.07 15.72 12.10
N ALA A 69 29.52 15.02 11.06
CA ALA A 69 29.09 13.65 10.78
C ALA A 69 29.48 12.64 11.88
N ALA A 70 30.61 12.86 12.57
CA ALA A 70 31.10 11.99 13.63
C ALA A 70 30.52 12.33 15.03
N GLU A 71 30.04 13.56 15.22
CA GLU A 71 29.47 14.06 16.47
C GLU A 71 28.17 13.33 16.87
N PRO A 72 27.83 13.31 18.17
CA PRO A 72 26.60 12.67 18.64
C PRO A 72 25.34 13.18 17.94
N ALA A 73 25.26 14.49 17.66
CA ALA A 73 24.14 15.08 16.93
C ALA A 73 23.98 14.48 15.52
N GLY A 74 25.08 14.35 14.76
CA GLY A 74 25.07 13.70 13.45
C GLY A 74 24.60 12.25 13.51
N ARG A 75 25.04 11.49 14.51
CA ARG A 75 24.59 10.09 14.70
C ARG A 75 23.11 9.99 15.04
N VAL A 76 22.60 10.89 15.90
CA VAL A 76 21.17 10.94 16.24
C VAL A 76 20.34 11.29 15.01
N MET A 77 20.75 12.27 14.20
CA MET A 77 20.04 12.62 12.96
C MET A 77 20.03 11.47 11.97
N ARG A 78 21.15 10.74 11.85
CA ARG A 78 21.21 9.55 10.99
C ARG A 78 20.24 8.47 11.47
N ALA A 79 20.28 8.13 12.76
CA ALA A 79 19.37 7.13 13.32
C ALA A 79 17.90 7.54 13.18
N TYR A 80 17.59 8.83 13.34
CA TYR A 80 16.26 9.37 13.12
C TYR A 80 15.80 9.17 11.68
N ARG A 81 16.64 9.47 10.68
CA ARG A 81 16.31 9.26 9.27
C ARG A 81 16.09 7.78 8.93
N GLU A 82 16.98 6.91 9.40
CA GLU A 82 16.85 5.45 9.23
C GLU A 82 15.52 4.95 9.84
N LEU A 83 15.10 5.49 10.99
CA LEU A 83 13.83 5.15 11.63
C LEU A 83 12.62 5.67 10.85
N VAL A 84 12.68 6.89 10.31
CA VAL A 84 11.60 7.47 9.49
C VAL A 84 11.42 6.65 8.23
N GLU A 85 12.50 6.36 7.49
CA GLU A 85 12.45 5.55 6.26
C GLU A 85 11.88 4.15 6.52
N ALA A 86 12.37 3.46 7.56
CA ALA A 86 11.86 2.15 7.94
C ALA A 86 10.38 2.20 8.36
N GLY A 87 9.98 3.27 9.04
CA GLY A 87 8.60 3.55 9.42
C GLY A 87 7.68 3.75 8.21
N GLU A 88 8.11 4.55 7.24
CA GLU A 88 7.37 4.80 6.00
C GLU A 88 7.18 3.53 5.17
N MET A 89 8.23 2.72 5.03
CA MET A 89 8.16 1.43 4.35
C MET A 89 7.17 0.48 5.05
N THR A 90 7.25 0.39 6.38
CA THR A 90 6.33 -0.42 7.19
C THR A 90 4.89 0.07 7.06
N HIS A 91 4.68 1.39 7.06
CA HIS A 91 3.38 2.00 6.87
C HIS A 91 2.81 1.66 5.49
N ALA A 92 3.59 1.82 4.42
CA ALA A 92 3.18 1.50 3.06
C ALA A 92 2.78 0.03 2.90
N MET A 93 3.59 -0.89 3.43
CA MET A 93 3.27 -2.34 3.44
C MET A 93 1.98 -2.63 4.20
N THR A 94 1.81 -2.03 5.38
CA THR A 94 0.62 -2.22 6.21
C THR A 94 -0.63 -1.69 5.51
N GLN A 95 -0.55 -0.52 4.87
CA GLN A 95 -1.66 0.06 4.10
C GLN A 95 -2.04 -0.83 2.90
N ALA A 96 -1.07 -1.38 2.19
CA ALA A 96 -1.33 -2.31 1.09
C ALA A 96 -2.06 -3.57 1.58
N GLU A 97 -1.65 -4.12 2.72
CA GLU A 97 -2.27 -5.30 3.31
C GLU A 97 -3.68 -5.03 3.83
N LEU A 98 -3.91 -3.90 4.52
CA LEU A 98 -5.25 -3.47 4.93
C LEU A 98 -6.19 -3.32 3.73
N LYS A 99 -5.70 -2.76 2.62
CA LYS A 99 -6.47 -2.65 1.37
C LYS A 99 -6.79 -4.01 0.76
N ARG A 100 -5.87 -4.98 0.83
CA ARG A 100 -6.11 -6.34 0.37
C ARG A 100 -7.16 -7.05 1.22
N LEU A 101 -7.01 -6.99 2.54
CA LEU A 101 -7.91 -7.63 3.50
C LEU A 101 -9.32 -7.03 3.47
N SER A 102 -9.43 -5.70 3.38
CA SER A 102 -10.74 -5.03 3.26
C SER A 102 -11.51 -5.46 2.00
N ARG A 103 -10.81 -5.62 0.86
CA ARG A 103 -11.41 -6.17 -0.37
C ARG A 103 -11.87 -7.62 -0.18
N ALA A 104 -11.00 -8.47 0.37
CA ALA A 104 -11.33 -9.87 0.62
C ALA A 104 -12.53 -10.01 1.57
N LEU A 105 -12.62 -9.16 2.59
CA LEU A 105 -13.75 -9.11 3.51
C LEU A 105 -15.04 -8.69 2.78
N ALA A 106 -14.98 -7.63 1.96
CA ALA A 106 -16.15 -7.16 1.21
C ALA A 106 -16.66 -8.22 0.22
N ASP A 107 -15.75 -8.93 -0.45
CA ASP A 107 -16.09 -10.03 -1.36
C ASP A 107 -16.75 -11.20 -0.61
N ALA A 108 -16.16 -11.61 0.52
CA ALA A 108 -16.69 -12.68 1.35
C ALA A 108 -18.08 -12.33 1.94
N GLN A 109 -18.26 -11.08 2.40
CA GLN A 109 -19.55 -10.60 2.88
C GLN A 109 -20.61 -10.60 1.77
N SER A 110 -20.25 -10.12 0.58
CA SER A 110 -21.15 -10.11 -0.59
C SER A 110 -21.53 -11.53 -1.00
N GLU A 111 -20.57 -12.46 -0.96
CA GLU A 111 -20.79 -13.87 -1.25
C GLU A 111 -21.70 -14.53 -0.21
N ALA A 112 -21.50 -14.27 1.09
CA ALA A 112 -22.35 -14.77 2.16
C ALA A 112 -23.81 -14.30 2.00
N VAL A 113 -24.03 -13.00 1.73
CA VAL A 113 -25.38 -12.45 1.45
C VAL A 113 -26.00 -13.12 0.24
N ARG A 114 -25.23 -13.32 -0.84
CA ARG A 114 -25.69 -13.98 -2.06
C ARG A 114 -26.10 -15.43 -1.78
N TYR A 115 -25.31 -16.18 -1.01
CA TYR A 115 -25.62 -17.58 -0.68
C TYR A 115 -26.81 -17.70 0.26
N ALA A 116 -26.93 -16.82 1.26
CA ALA A 116 -28.11 -16.75 2.12
C ALA A 116 -29.39 -16.55 1.27
N GLY A 117 -29.39 -15.56 0.37
CA GLY A 117 -30.52 -15.31 -0.52
C GLY A 117 -30.79 -16.44 -1.52
N GLN A 118 -29.79 -17.24 -1.92
CA GLN A 118 -30.02 -18.44 -2.73
C GLN A 118 -30.66 -19.57 -1.93
N ARG A 119 -30.14 -19.82 -0.71
CA ARG A 119 -30.66 -20.82 0.21
C ARG A 119 -32.13 -20.53 0.54
N ASP A 120 -32.45 -19.30 0.92
CA ASP A 120 -33.79 -18.93 1.36
C ASP A 120 -34.82 -19.16 0.24
N ARG A 121 -34.50 -18.77 -1.01
CA ARG A 121 -35.35 -19.06 -2.17
C ARG A 121 -35.54 -20.55 -2.46
N LEU A 122 -34.54 -21.39 -2.15
CA LEU A 122 -34.66 -22.84 -2.33
C LEU A 122 -35.57 -23.43 -1.26
N LEU A 123 -35.45 -22.96 -0.02
CA LEU A 123 -36.34 -23.35 1.08
C LEU A 123 -37.77 -22.93 0.79
N ASP A 124 -37.99 -21.68 0.35
CA ASP A 124 -39.32 -21.18 -0.02
C ASP A 124 -39.98 -22.06 -1.10
N LYS A 125 -39.21 -22.44 -2.13
CA LYS A 125 -39.70 -23.35 -3.19
C LYS A 125 -39.98 -24.75 -2.68
N LEU A 126 -39.12 -25.29 -1.82
CA LEU A 126 -39.33 -26.61 -1.23
C LEU A 126 -40.60 -26.62 -0.37
N MET A 127 -40.83 -25.56 0.40
CA MET A 127 -42.03 -25.40 1.22
C MET A 127 -43.31 -25.21 0.38
N ALA A 128 -43.23 -24.47 -0.73
CA ALA A 128 -44.39 -24.21 -1.58
C ALA A 128 -44.75 -25.38 -2.51
N ASP A 129 -43.75 -26.00 -3.16
CA ASP A 129 -43.95 -26.95 -4.26
C ASP A 129 -43.62 -28.40 -3.88
N GLY A 130 -43.13 -28.65 -2.65
CA GLY A 130 -42.72 -29.98 -2.17
C GLY A 130 -41.47 -30.56 -2.85
N SER A 131 -40.88 -29.86 -3.83
CA SER A 131 -39.67 -30.28 -4.52
C SER A 131 -38.93 -29.09 -5.13
N VAL A 132 -37.61 -29.20 -5.30
CA VAL A 132 -36.81 -28.21 -6.03
C VAL A 132 -36.48 -28.78 -7.42
N PRO A 133 -36.94 -28.15 -8.52
CA PRO A 133 -36.58 -28.58 -9.87
C PRO A 133 -35.07 -28.47 -10.08
N THR A 134 -34.42 -29.52 -10.59
CA THR A 134 -32.96 -29.57 -10.83
C THR A 134 -32.64 -29.88 -12.30
N PHE A 135 -31.41 -29.59 -12.72
CA PHE A 135 -30.90 -30.02 -14.02
C PHE A 135 -30.49 -31.50 -13.96
N PRO A 136 -31.02 -32.38 -14.83
CA PRO A 136 -30.79 -33.82 -14.74
C PRO A 136 -29.32 -34.25 -14.84
N LYS A 137 -28.50 -33.48 -15.58
CA LYS A 137 -27.10 -33.83 -15.84
C LYS A 137 -26.12 -33.42 -14.74
N CYS A 138 -26.46 -32.40 -13.94
CA CYS A 138 -25.53 -31.84 -12.96
C CYS A 138 -26.12 -31.66 -11.56
N GLY A 139 -27.40 -31.97 -11.35
CA GLY A 139 -28.07 -31.84 -10.06
C GLY A 139 -28.30 -30.41 -9.57
N HIS A 140 -27.76 -29.39 -10.26
CA HIS A 140 -27.92 -28.01 -9.85
C HIS A 140 -29.39 -27.53 -9.94
N PRO A 141 -29.87 -26.71 -8.98
CA PRO A 141 -31.23 -26.20 -9.00
C PRO A 141 -31.56 -25.35 -10.24
N ARG A 142 -32.72 -25.60 -10.86
CA ARG A 142 -33.30 -24.78 -11.93
C ARG A 142 -34.01 -23.57 -11.30
N THR A 143 -33.26 -22.50 -11.15
CA THR A 143 -33.76 -21.20 -10.68
C THR A 143 -33.62 -20.15 -11.77
N ARG A 144 -34.37 -19.04 -11.69
CA ARG A 144 -34.23 -17.90 -12.61
C ARG A 144 -32.77 -17.45 -12.76
N TYR A 145 -31.99 -17.53 -11.68
CA TYR A 145 -30.61 -17.08 -11.63
C TYR A 145 -29.58 -18.13 -12.07
N ASN A 146 -29.93 -19.42 -12.04
CA ASN A 146 -29.06 -20.51 -12.48
C ASN A 146 -29.46 -21.10 -13.85
N THR A 147 -30.56 -20.64 -14.43
CA THR A 147 -31.03 -21.06 -15.75
C THR A 147 -30.73 -19.97 -16.78
N TYR A 148 -29.97 -20.33 -17.82
CA TYR A 148 -29.83 -19.53 -19.04
C TYR A 148 -30.78 -20.09 -20.09
N LYS A 149 -31.58 -19.23 -20.75
CA LYS A 149 -32.41 -19.62 -21.89
C LYS A 149 -31.79 -19.05 -23.16
N ALA A 150 -31.40 -19.92 -24.08
CA ALA A 150 -30.81 -19.50 -25.35
C ALA A 150 -31.85 -18.76 -26.21
N PRO A 151 -31.61 -17.52 -26.63
CA PRO A 151 -32.63 -16.67 -27.27
C PRO A 151 -33.13 -17.21 -28.62
N LYS A 152 -32.29 -17.96 -29.35
CA LYS A 152 -32.64 -18.52 -30.66
C LYS A 152 -33.30 -19.90 -30.62
N THR A 153 -33.04 -20.71 -29.59
CA THR A 153 -33.46 -22.12 -29.55
C THR A 153 -34.35 -22.46 -28.36
N GLY A 154 -34.53 -21.55 -27.41
CA GLY A 154 -35.27 -21.76 -26.18
C GLY A 154 -34.64 -22.75 -25.20
N LYS A 155 -33.52 -23.39 -25.57
CA LYS A 155 -32.86 -24.41 -24.75
C LYS A 155 -32.36 -23.81 -23.44
N GLU A 156 -32.63 -24.53 -22.35
CA GLU A 156 -32.21 -24.15 -21.01
C GLU A 156 -30.87 -24.82 -20.65
N SER A 157 -29.92 -24.04 -20.14
CA SER A 157 -28.64 -24.54 -19.66
C SER A 157 -28.31 -24.02 -18.26
N CYS A 158 -27.48 -24.78 -17.54
CA CYS A 158 -27.04 -24.43 -16.19
C CYS A 158 -25.93 -23.38 -16.24
N ARG A 159 -26.18 -22.22 -15.60
CA ARG A 159 -25.21 -21.12 -15.52
C ARG A 159 -24.03 -21.45 -14.61
N SER A 160 -24.24 -22.20 -13.52
CA SER A 160 -23.15 -22.65 -12.64
C SER A 160 -22.13 -23.50 -13.39
N CYS A 161 -22.56 -24.53 -14.12
CA CYS A 161 -21.64 -25.36 -14.90
C CYS A 161 -20.87 -24.56 -15.96
N HIS A 162 -21.50 -23.55 -16.55
CA HIS A 162 -20.83 -22.66 -17.49
C HIS A 162 -19.79 -21.76 -16.80
N ALA A 163 -20.09 -21.25 -15.60
CA ALA A 163 -19.16 -20.47 -14.80
C ALA A 163 -17.95 -21.31 -14.36
N ASP A 164 -18.17 -22.56 -13.93
CA ASP A 164 -17.11 -23.50 -13.59
C ASP A 164 -16.21 -23.77 -14.79
N ALA A 165 -16.79 -24.09 -15.95
CA ALA A 165 -16.03 -24.31 -17.19
C ALA A 165 -15.22 -23.07 -17.61
N GLN A 166 -15.77 -21.86 -17.45
CA GLN A 166 -15.03 -20.62 -17.72
C GLN A 166 -13.90 -20.39 -16.72
N ARG A 167 -14.11 -20.68 -15.43
CA ARG A 167 -13.06 -20.57 -14.41
C ARG A 167 -11.91 -21.51 -14.72
N ASP A 168 -12.21 -22.77 -15.01
CA ASP A 168 -11.22 -23.79 -15.35
C ASP A 168 -10.44 -23.41 -16.61
N TYR A 169 -11.13 -22.87 -17.62
CA TYR A 169 -10.50 -22.34 -18.84
C TYR A 169 -9.54 -21.19 -18.53
N ARG A 170 -9.96 -20.21 -17.72
CA ARG A 170 -9.10 -19.06 -17.33
C ARG A 170 -7.87 -19.51 -16.54
N GLN A 171 -8.02 -20.49 -15.64
CA GLN A 171 -6.91 -21.06 -14.89
C GLN A 171 -5.89 -21.73 -15.82
N ARG A 172 -6.35 -22.50 -16.82
CA ARG A 172 -5.47 -23.12 -17.83
C ARG A 172 -4.71 -22.09 -18.65
N VAL A 173 -5.39 -21.04 -19.12
CA VAL A 173 -4.76 -19.96 -19.89
C VAL A 173 -3.71 -19.24 -19.05
N LYS A 174 -4.00 -18.96 -17.78
CA LYS A 174 -3.05 -18.32 -16.86
C LYS A 174 -1.81 -19.21 -16.63
N ALA A 175 -2.01 -20.50 -16.35
CA ALA A 175 -0.92 -21.45 -16.12
C ALA A 175 -0.03 -21.62 -17.38
N ALA A 176 -0.61 -21.58 -18.58
CA ALA A 176 0.13 -21.67 -19.84
C ALA A 176 0.90 -20.38 -20.21
N ALA A 177 0.61 -19.26 -19.56
CA ALA A 177 1.33 -17.99 -19.77
C ALA A 177 2.45 -17.77 -18.73
N GLU A 178 2.43 -18.52 -17.62
CA GLU A 178 3.42 -18.45 -16.53
C GLU A 178 4.51 -19.53 -16.62
N GLY A 179 4.38 -20.50 -17.54
CA GLY A 179 5.38 -21.53 -17.84
C GLY A 179 5.99 -21.36 -19.22
#